data_AF-A0A7J6B0U8-F1
#
_entry.id   AF-A0A7J6B0U8-F1
#
_cell.length_a   1.000
_cell.length_b   1.000
_cell.length_c   1.000
_cell.angle_alpha   90.00
_cell.angle_beta   90.00
_cell.angle_gamma   90.00
#
_symmetry.space_group_name_H-M   'P 1'
#
loop_
_entity.id
_entity.type
_entity.pdbx_description
1 polymer ?
#
loop_
_entity_poly.entity_id
_entity_poly.type
_entity_poly.pdbx_seq_one_letter_code
_entity_poly.pdbx_strand_id
1 'polypeptide(L)'
;MWINKTEVKDQDCLIFMDNGKGMDYDKMHKMLSFGFSDKQTIRGHVPVVLYGNGFNSGSMRLGTDAIVFSKKANTMCVGLLSQTYLENTEAENVIVPIVMFTKTGQTDILYLELNNRWLDFIGMAHQSMKRTSIARTF
;
A
#
# COMPACT_ATOMS: atom_id res chain seq x y z
N MET A 1 -12.35 -6.94 -10.47
CA MET A 1 -11.24 -5.97 -10.50
C MET A 1 -11.66 -4.86 -11.44
N TRP A 2 -11.55 -3.62 -10.97
CA TRP A 2 -11.86 -2.40 -11.71
C TRP A 2 -10.58 -1.59 -11.86
N ILE A 3 -10.36 -1.05 -13.05
CA ILE A 3 -9.23 -0.19 -13.36
C ILE A 3 -9.80 1.13 -13.81
N ASN A 4 -9.35 2.23 -13.21
CA ASN A 4 -9.80 3.57 -13.56
C ASN A 4 -8.65 4.56 -13.55
N LYS A 5 -8.82 5.70 -14.21
CA LYS A 5 -7.94 6.86 -14.08
C LYS A 5 -8.71 7.94 -13.33
N THR A 6 -8.07 8.59 -12.38
CA THR A 6 -8.58 9.80 -11.71
C THR A 6 -7.49 10.86 -11.69
N GLU A 7 -7.85 12.07 -11.34
CA GLU A 7 -6.91 13.14 -11.02
C GLU A 7 -6.97 13.42 -9.52
N VAL A 8 -5.82 13.50 -8.87
CA VAL A 8 -5.69 13.88 -7.46
C VAL A 8 -4.60 14.93 -7.34
N LYS A 9 -4.95 16.13 -6.86
CA LYS A 9 -4.03 17.28 -6.76
C LYS A 9 -3.29 17.56 -8.07
N ASP A 10 -4.02 17.62 -9.17
CA ASP A 10 -3.48 17.87 -10.50
C ASP A 10 -2.50 16.79 -10.99
N GLN A 11 -2.57 15.58 -10.43
CA GLN A 11 -1.78 14.41 -10.84
C GLN A 11 -2.67 13.27 -11.29
N ASP A 12 -2.34 12.69 -12.43
CA ASP A 12 -3.03 11.52 -12.96
C ASP A 12 -2.72 10.27 -12.12
N CYS A 13 -3.77 9.64 -11.58
CA CYS A 13 -3.72 8.42 -10.79
C CYS A 13 -4.46 7.25 -11.46
N LEU A 14 -3.77 6.13 -11.68
CA LEU A 14 -4.32 4.85 -12.07
C LEU A 14 -4.81 4.08 -10.83
N ILE A 15 -6.10 3.84 -10.74
CA ILE A 15 -6.71 3.14 -9.62
C ILE A 15 -6.93 1.68 -9.99
N PHE A 16 -6.51 0.77 -9.12
CA PHE A 16 -6.88 -0.65 -9.17
C PHE A 16 -7.76 -0.98 -7.96
N MET A 17 -9.00 -1.36 -8.20
CA MET A 17 -9.94 -1.69 -7.14
C MET A 17 -10.41 -3.13 -7.24
N ASP A 18 -10.52 -3.82 -6.11
CA ASP A 18 -11.12 -5.15 -6.04
C ASP A 18 -11.88 -5.34 -4.73
N ASN A 19 -12.96 -6.12 -4.75
CA ASN A 19 -13.78 -6.43 -3.58
C ASN A 19 -13.34 -7.74 -2.92
N GLY A 20 -12.02 -7.99 -2.91
CA GLY A 20 -11.43 -9.18 -2.34
C GLY A 20 -11.51 -9.22 -0.81
N LYS A 21 -10.80 -10.18 -0.21
CA LYS A 21 -10.80 -10.38 1.26
C LYS A 21 -10.05 -9.30 2.05
N GLY A 22 -9.35 -8.40 1.36
CA GLY A 22 -8.43 -7.45 1.94
C GLY A 22 -7.25 -8.07 2.68
N MET A 23 -6.49 -7.22 3.37
CA MET A 23 -5.26 -7.55 4.08
C MET A 23 -5.29 -7.00 5.50
N ASP A 24 -4.65 -7.73 6.40
CA ASP A 24 -4.21 -7.26 7.71
C ASP A 24 -2.77 -6.71 7.59
N TYR A 25 -2.22 -6.19 8.69
CA TYR A 25 -0.86 -5.65 8.74
C TYR A 25 0.17 -6.62 8.17
N ASP A 26 0.17 -7.87 8.63
CA ASP A 26 1.19 -8.84 8.23
C ASP A 26 1.16 -9.12 6.73
N LYS A 27 -0.04 -9.24 6.14
CA LYS A 27 -0.18 -9.42 4.69
C LYS A 27 0.21 -8.18 3.91
N MET A 28 -0.12 -6.98 4.39
CA MET A 28 0.30 -5.73 3.77
C MET A 28 1.84 -5.61 3.81
N HIS A 29 2.44 -5.88 4.96
CA HIS A 29 3.89 -5.85 5.16
C HIS A 29 4.60 -6.85 4.25
N LYS A 30 4.12 -8.10 4.18
CA LYS A 30 4.64 -9.11 3.26
C LYS A 30 4.48 -8.71 1.79
N MET A 31 3.34 -8.14 1.40
CA MET A 31 3.09 -7.72 0.02
C MET A 31 4.04 -6.61 -0.43
N LEU A 32 4.36 -5.67 0.47
CA LEU A 32 5.27 -4.56 0.18
C LEU A 32 6.75 -4.93 0.38
N SER A 33 7.03 -6.00 1.11
CA SER A 33 8.38 -6.56 1.25
C SER A 33 8.79 -7.38 0.03
N PHE A 34 10.06 -7.32 -0.36
CA PHE A 34 10.57 -8.13 -1.46
C PHE A 34 10.66 -9.61 -1.08
N GLY A 35 10.27 -10.50 -2.00
CA GLY A 35 10.52 -11.94 -1.93
C GLY A 35 9.55 -12.76 -1.07
N PHE A 36 8.47 -12.17 -0.54
CA PHE A 36 7.49 -12.91 0.28
C PHE A 36 6.29 -13.38 -0.55
N SER A 37 6.08 -14.70 -0.62
CA SER A 37 4.87 -15.31 -1.18
C SER A 37 4.43 -16.50 -0.33
N ASP A 38 3.27 -16.38 0.32
CA ASP A 38 2.63 -17.50 1.04
C ASP A 38 1.79 -18.39 0.08
N LYS A 39 1.84 -18.13 -1.23
CA LYS A 39 0.99 -18.83 -2.20
C LYS A 39 1.57 -20.20 -2.54
N GLN A 40 1.01 -21.23 -1.92
CA GLN A 40 1.29 -22.63 -2.25
C GLN A 40 0.30 -23.14 -3.30
N THR A 41 0.71 -24.17 -4.04
CA THR A 41 -0.17 -24.90 -4.97
C THR A 41 -1.30 -25.54 -4.18
N ILE A 42 -2.55 -25.14 -4.44
CA ILE A 42 -3.72 -25.74 -3.81
C ILE A 42 -4.47 -26.53 -4.87
N ARG A 43 -4.65 -27.84 -4.65
CA ARG A 43 -5.44 -28.75 -5.51
C ARG A 43 -5.02 -28.72 -6.99
N GLY A 44 -3.72 -28.70 -7.26
CA GLY A 44 -3.17 -28.66 -8.62
C GLY A 44 -3.21 -27.30 -9.31
N HIS A 45 -3.80 -26.27 -8.67
CA HIS A 45 -3.78 -24.91 -9.20
C HIS A 45 -2.50 -24.19 -8.74
N VAL A 46 -1.56 -24.01 -9.65
CA VAL A 46 -0.35 -23.22 -9.41
C VAL A 46 -0.74 -21.74 -9.34
N PRO A 47 -0.46 -21.03 -8.24
CA PRO A 47 -0.74 -19.61 -8.15
C PRO A 47 0.12 -18.84 -9.16
N VAL A 48 -0.49 -17.90 -9.89
CA VAL A 48 0.17 -17.07 -10.92
C VAL A 48 1.37 -16.28 -10.38
N VAL A 49 1.44 -16.04 -9.05
CA VAL A 49 2.51 -15.28 -8.40
C VAL A 49 3.25 -16.20 -7.43
N LEU A 50 4.41 -16.70 -7.86
CA LEU A 50 5.29 -17.57 -7.09
C LEU A 50 6.37 -16.80 -6.31
N TYR A 51 6.77 -15.61 -6.80
CA TYR A 51 7.97 -14.90 -6.33
C TYR A 51 7.71 -13.74 -5.36
N GLY A 52 6.44 -13.41 -5.07
CA GLY A 52 6.12 -12.35 -4.11
C GLY A 52 6.39 -10.91 -4.59
N ASN A 53 6.99 -10.72 -5.76
CA ASN A 53 7.45 -9.40 -6.23
C ASN A 53 6.50 -8.68 -7.20
N GLY A 54 5.43 -9.34 -7.64
CA GLY A 54 4.61 -8.85 -8.77
C GLY A 54 3.93 -7.51 -8.52
N PHE A 55 3.54 -7.23 -7.27
CA PHE A 55 3.02 -5.90 -6.91
C PHE A 55 4.13 -4.86 -6.99
N ASN A 56 5.21 -5.03 -6.22
CA ASN A 56 6.31 -4.06 -6.15
C ASN A 56 6.90 -3.73 -7.53
N SER A 57 7.22 -4.73 -8.35
CA SER A 57 7.79 -4.49 -9.68
C SER A 57 6.77 -3.89 -10.66
N GLY A 58 5.52 -4.36 -10.62
CA GLY A 58 4.46 -3.85 -11.49
C GLY A 58 4.07 -2.42 -11.17
N SER A 59 3.93 -2.08 -9.89
CA SER A 59 3.59 -0.73 -9.46
C SER A 59 4.71 0.25 -9.78
N MET A 60 5.98 -0.12 -9.50
CA MET A 60 7.14 0.72 -9.82
C MET A 60 7.41 0.85 -11.32
N ARG A 61 6.85 -0.03 -12.16
CA ARG A 61 6.90 0.10 -13.62
C ARG A 61 5.87 1.10 -14.15
N LEU A 62 4.72 1.20 -13.47
CA LEU A 62 3.58 2.02 -13.88
C LEU A 62 3.62 3.44 -13.28
N GLY A 63 4.30 3.63 -12.14
CA GLY A 63 4.48 4.94 -11.52
C GLY A 63 5.60 4.95 -10.49
N THR A 64 6.07 6.15 -10.15
CA THR A 64 7.16 6.39 -9.17
C THR A 64 6.75 6.01 -7.74
N ASP A 65 5.46 6.11 -7.46
CA ASP A 65 4.89 5.93 -6.14
C ASP A 65 3.62 5.06 -6.25
N ALA A 66 3.28 4.35 -5.18
CA ALA A 66 2.08 3.55 -5.06
C ALA A 66 1.56 3.58 -3.63
N ILE A 67 0.25 3.82 -3.49
CA ILE A 67 -0.46 3.74 -2.22
C ILE A 67 -1.47 2.59 -2.26
N VAL A 68 -1.53 1.80 -1.19
CA VAL A 68 -2.45 0.67 -1.08
C VAL A 68 -3.32 0.86 0.14
N PHE A 69 -4.63 0.95 -0.08
CA PHE A 69 -5.66 0.93 0.93
C PHE A 69 -6.29 -0.46 0.95
N SER A 70 -6.31 -1.14 2.09
CA SER A 70 -6.97 -2.42 2.21
C SER A 70 -7.82 -2.53 3.46
N LYS A 71 -9.04 -3.06 3.32
CA LYS A 71 -9.93 -3.34 4.44
C LYS A 71 -10.16 -4.83 4.63
N LYS A 72 -10.00 -5.31 5.86
CA LYS A 72 -10.33 -6.69 6.26
C LYS A 72 -11.13 -6.65 7.57
N ALA A 73 -12.38 -7.09 7.51
CA ALA A 73 -13.32 -7.01 8.64
C ALA A 73 -13.36 -5.59 9.25
N ASN A 74 -12.99 -5.44 10.52
CA ASN A 74 -12.97 -4.16 11.24
C ASN A 74 -11.62 -3.44 11.19
N THR A 75 -10.64 -3.99 10.47
CA THR A 75 -9.31 -3.39 10.27
C THR A 75 -9.22 -2.76 8.88
N MET A 76 -8.57 -1.60 8.81
CA MET A 76 -8.15 -0.96 7.57
C MET A 76 -6.65 -0.72 7.66
N CYS A 77 -5.93 -0.94 6.57
CA CYS A 77 -4.51 -0.65 6.51
C CYS A 77 -4.17 0.15 5.25
N VAL A 78 -3.18 1.04 5.39
CA VAL A 78 -2.65 1.82 4.30
C VAL A 78 -1.15 1.62 4.24
N GLY A 79 -0.64 1.25 3.08
CA GLY A 79 0.80 1.07 2.84
C GLY A 79 1.28 1.98 1.71
N LEU A 80 2.51 2.47 1.84
CA LEU A 80 3.14 3.35 0.86
C LEU A 80 4.43 2.72 0.34
N LEU A 81 4.55 2.62 -0.99
CA LEU A 81 5.80 2.30 -1.68
C LEU A 81 6.12 3.49 -2.58
N SER A 82 7.07 4.34 -2.18
CA SER A 82 7.29 5.63 -2.81
C SER A 82 8.78 5.93 -2.98
N GLN A 83 9.24 6.08 -4.22
CA GLN A 83 10.59 6.55 -4.50
C GLN A 83 10.73 8.03 -4.12
N THR A 84 9.69 8.84 -4.38
CA THR A 84 9.67 10.27 -4.02
C THR A 84 9.90 10.47 -2.52
N TYR A 85 9.31 9.61 -1.68
CA TYR A 85 9.50 9.66 -0.24
C TYR A 85 10.94 9.31 0.18
N LEU A 86 11.50 8.23 -0.38
CA LEU A 86 12.86 7.81 -0.05
C LEU A 86 13.89 8.87 -0.49
N GLU A 87 13.68 9.49 -1.66
CA GLU A 87 14.50 10.59 -2.15
C GLU A 87 14.42 11.82 -1.23
N ASN A 88 13.21 12.26 -0.85
CA ASN A 88 13.02 13.44 -0.01
C ASN A 88 13.53 13.28 1.42
N THR A 89 13.58 12.04 1.92
CA THR A 89 14.08 11.72 3.27
C THR A 89 15.54 11.30 3.28
N GLU A 90 16.19 11.26 2.12
CA GLU A 90 17.57 10.79 1.94
C GLU A 90 17.78 9.39 2.57
N ALA A 91 16.76 8.53 2.46
CA ALA A 91 16.78 7.23 3.09
C ALA A 91 17.81 6.30 2.43
N GLU A 92 18.79 5.83 3.21
CA GLU A 92 19.80 4.87 2.75
C GLU A 92 19.23 3.45 2.53
N ASN A 93 18.10 3.15 3.17
CA ASN A 93 17.41 1.86 3.10
C ASN A 93 15.97 2.03 2.59
N VAL A 94 15.44 0.97 1.98
CA VAL A 94 14.02 0.95 1.57
C VAL A 94 13.13 0.93 2.81
N ILE A 95 12.45 2.03 3.05
CA ILE A 95 11.46 2.20 4.12
C ILE A 95 10.05 2.09 3.51
N VAL A 96 9.22 1.22 4.08
CA VAL A 96 7.82 1.05 3.67
C VAL A 96 6.89 1.44 4.82
N PRO A 97 6.31 2.64 4.78
CA PRO A 97 5.35 3.10 5.77
C PRO A 97 4.05 2.32 5.69
N ILE A 98 3.61 1.76 6.81
CA ILE A 98 2.33 1.05 6.93
C ILE A 98 1.60 1.56 8.16
N VAL A 99 0.31 1.75 7.97
CA VAL A 99 -0.58 2.36 8.93
C VAL A 99 -1.82 1.50 9.07
N MET A 100 -2.30 1.29 10.31
CA MET A 100 -3.50 0.52 10.59
C MET A 100 -4.50 1.28 11.44
N PHE A 101 -5.77 1.06 11.13
CA PHE A 101 -6.92 1.64 11.79
C PHE A 101 -7.90 0.51 12.15
N THR A 102 -8.50 0.59 13.33
CA THR A 102 -9.62 -0.28 13.71
C THR A 102 -10.88 0.53 13.90
N LYS A 103 -12.00 0.04 13.36
CA LYS A 103 -13.30 0.67 13.59
C LYS A 103 -13.83 0.24 14.96
N THR A 104 -13.52 1.02 16.00
CA THR A 104 -14.13 0.84 17.33
C THR A 104 -15.07 2.01 17.61
N GLY A 105 -16.39 1.75 17.54
CA GLY A 105 -17.47 2.54 18.17
C GLY A 105 -17.65 4.01 17.81
N GLN A 106 -16.61 4.83 17.91
CA GLN A 106 -16.59 6.27 17.67
C GLN A 106 -15.17 6.87 17.54
N THR A 107 -14.12 6.05 17.50
CA THR A 107 -12.74 6.54 17.51
C THR A 107 -11.92 5.73 16.51
N ASP A 108 -11.34 6.41 15.53
CA ASP A 108 -10.27 5.83 14.71
C ASP A 108 -9.10 5.55 15.66
N ILE A 109 -8.99 4.31 16.17
CA ILE A 109 -7.79 3.90 16.90
C ILE A 109 -6.71 3.69 15.84
N LEU A 110 -6.00 4.79 15.68
CA LEU A 110 -4.76 4.99 14.98
C LEU A 110 -3.66 4.16 15.69
N TYR A 111 -3.36 2.95 15.22
CA TYR A 111 -2.18 2.19 15.67
C TYR A 111 -0.88 2.79 15.10
N LEU A 112 -0.57 4.04 15.47
CA LEU A 112 0.81 4.54 15.58
C LEU A 112 0.89 5.40 16.84
N GLU A 113 0.72 4.77 18.00
CA GLU A 113 1.09 5.40 19.27
C GLU A 113 2.59 5.19 19.51
N LEU A 114 3.41 5.71 18.59
CA LEU A 114 4.85 5.88 18.77
C LEU A 114 5.27 7.13 17.95
N ASN A 115 5.45 8.25 18.64
CA ASN A 115 6.23 9.43 18.25
C ASN A 115 5.90 10.09 16.88
N ASN A 116 4.84 10.89 16.77
CA ASN A 116 4.59 11.82 15.66
C ASN A 116 4.43 11.24 14.22
N ARG A 117 4.54 9.92 14.05
CA ARG A 117 4.50 9.23 12.74
C ARG A 117 3.19 9.39 11.94
N TRP A 118 2.11 9.87 12.56
CA TRP A 118 0.85 10.18 11.87
C TRP A 118 0.90 11.44 11.03
N LEU A 119 1.49 12.51 11.60
CA LEU A 119 1.75 13.74 10.85
C LEU A 119 2.77 13.45 9.75
N ASP A 120 3.75 12.60 10.04
CA ASP A 120 4.68 12.11 9.04
C ASP A 120 3.92 11.38 7.93
N PHE A 121 3.05 10.40 8.23
CA PHE A 121 2.30 9.68 7.20
C PHE A 121 1.41 10.59 6.33
N ILE A 122 0.73 11.58 6.93
CA ILE A 122 -0.05 12.56 6.17
C ILE A 122 0.87 13.43 5.32
N GLY A 123 2.00 13.88 5.86
CA GLY A 123 3.05 14.60 5.13
C GLY A 123 3.64 13.76 3.99
N MET A 124 3.80 12.46 4.21
CA MET A 124 4.36 11.49 3.28
C MET A 124 3.39 11.19 2.14
N ALA A 125 2.13 10.91 2.46
CA ALA A 125 1.07 10.83 1.45
C ALA A 125 0.95 12.16 0.69
N HIS A 126 1.03 13.30 1.38
CA HIS A 126 1.00 14.61 0.74
C HIS A 126 2.17 14.84 -0.22
N GLN A 127 3.39 14.41 0.13
CA GLN A 127 4.60 14.52 -0.69
C GLN A 127 4.59 13.55 -1.88
N SER A 128 4.26 12.28 -1.66
CA SER A 128 4.16 11.28 -2.72
C SER A 128 3.05 11.65 -3.71
N MET A 129 1.91 12.15 -3.24
CA MET A 129 0.80 12.60 -4.10
C MET A 129 1.12 13.83 -4.97
N LYS A 130 2.33 14.39 -4.93
CA LYS A 130 2.81 15.37 -5.93
C LYS A 130 3.26 14.71 -7.24
N ARG A 131 3.40 13.37 -7.31
CA ARG A 131 3.87 12.63 -8.50
C ARG A 131 3.23 11.25 -8.71
N THR A 132 2.20 10.87 -7.95
CA THR A 132 1.80 9.44 -7.90
C THR A 132 0.73 9.06 -8.92
N SER A 133 0.95 7.94 -9.63
CA SER A 133 -0.01 7.36 -10.57
C SER A 133 -0.64 6.04 -10.15
N ILE A 134 -0.56 5.55 -8.90
CA ILE A 134 -1.25 4.30 -8.53
C ILE A 134 -1.88 4.29 -7.12
N ALA A 135 -3.20 4.13 -7.06
CA ALA A 135 -3.92 3.82 -5.82
C ALA A 135 -4.60 2.44 -5.94
N ARG A 136 -4.24 1.49 -5.09
CA ARG A 136 -4.98 0.23 -4.98
C ARG A 136 -5.93 0.28 -3.80
N THR A 137 -7.21 0.03 -4.03
CA THR A 137 -8.24 0.09 -2.98
C THR A 137 -8.96 -1.27 -2.86
N PHE A 138 -9.08 -1.78 -1.64
CA PHE A 138 -9.95 -2.93 -1.29
C PHE A 138 -11.09 -2.48 -0.37
#